data_AF-R7T182-F1
#
_entry.id   AF-R7T182-F1
#
_cell.length_a   1.000
_cell.length_b   1.000
_cell.length_c   1.000
_cell.angle_alpha   90.00
_cell.angle_beta   90.00
_cell.angle_gamma   90.00
#
_symmetry.space_group_name_H-M   'P 1'
#
loop_
_entity.id
_entity.type
_entity.pdbx_description
1 polymer ?
#
loop_
_entity_poly.entity_id
_entity_poly.type
_entity_poly.pdbx_seq_one_letter_code
_entity_poly.pdbx_strand_id
1 'polypeptide(L)'
;MPLPTIHQIVFVIAPLDRPLAARLTTPPPVFVPSISTVPLQYRITAPSLPSFARRDPVDLLAIISSKVNAVIKRLQAIFDRKDQLLDTPHDHRLALQRIGDRLEWILDNITENGTSWTRSQQQNIDWFCKEFGKVRFSGLGQNFERVVKALVELEHFGYLDWIVV
;
A
#
# COMPACT_ATOMS: atom_id res chain seq x y z
N MET A 1 -15.07 -28.19 -4.71
CA MET A 1 -14.38 -27.12 -5.45
C MET A 1 -13.10 -26.82 -4.70
N PRO A 2 -11.90 -27.16 -5.20
CA PRO A 2 -10.67 -26.78 -4.52
C PRO A 2 -10.35 -25.31 -4.82
N LEU A 3 -9.96 -24.57 -3.78
CA LEU A 3 -9.52 -23.18 -3.83
C LEU A 3 -8.18 -23.12 -4.61
N PRO A 4 -7.95 -22.14 -5.51
CA PRO A 4 -6.67 -22.04 -6.20
C PRO A 4 -5.57 -21.58 -5.24
N THR A 5 -4.52 -22.40 -5.14
CA THR A 5 -3.26 -22.08 -4.47
C THR A 5 -2.65 -20.82 -5.08
N ILE A 6 -2.53 -19.77 -4.28
CA ILE A 6 -1.84 -18.54 -4.68
C ILE A 6 -0.34 -18.85 -4.70
N HIS A 7 0.30 -18.64 -5.84
CA HIS A 7 1.74 -18.75 -5.98
C HIS A 7 2.42 -17.70 -5.09
N GLN A 8 3.19 -18.16 -4.10
CA GLN A 8 4.08 -17.33 -3.29
C GLN A 8 4.96 -16.47 -4.19
N ILE A 9 4.94 -15.15 -3.99
CA ILE A 9 5.93 -14.26 -4.60
C ILE A 9 7.21 -14.40 -3.78
N VAL A 10 8.11 -15.30 -4.20
CA VAL A 10 9.42 -15.47 -3.57
C VAL A 10 10.33 -14.31 -4.00
N PHE A 11 10.57 -13.35 -3.10
CA PHE A 11 11.61 -12.33 -3.22
C PHE A 11 12.91 -12.84 -2.59
N VAL A 12 13.94 -13.12 -3.40
CA VAL A 12 15.32 -13.35 -2.90
C VAL A 12 16.11 -12.06 -3.07
N ILE A 13 16.39 -11.36 -1.96
CA ILE A 13 17.35 -10.26 -1.92
C ILE A 13 18.53 -10.73 -1.06
N ALA A 14 19.71 -10.86 -1.67
CA ALA A 14 20.92 -11.25 -0.96
C ALA A 14 21.42 -10.09 -0.06
N PRO A 15 21.96 -10.35 1.15
CA PRO A 15 22.50 -9.30 2.01
C PRO A 15 23.89 -8.88 1.52
N LEU A 16 24.14 -7.57 1.44
CA LEU A 16 25.50 -7.05 1.27
C LEU A 16 25.94 -6.35 2.57
N ASP A 17 26.73 -7.07 3.35
CA ASP A 17 27.47 -6.59 4.53
C ASP A 17 28.48 -5.48 4.18
N ARG A 18 28.42 -4.31 4.85
CA ARG A 18 29.61 -3.52 5.32
C ARG A 18 29.26 -2.21 6.08
N PRO A 19 30.21 -1.60 6.85
CA PRO A 19 29.98 -1.32 8.25
C PRO A 19 29.84 0.18 8.61
N LEU A 20 29.29 0.40 9.81
CA LEU A 20 29.11 1.66 10.51
C LEU A 20 30.44 2.37 10.81
N ALA A 21 30.57 3.64 10.40
CA ALA A 21 31.64 4.55 10.81
C ALA A 21 31.03 5.84 11.37
N ALA A 22 31.42 6.16 12.61
CA ALA A 22 30.98 7.32 13.39
C ALA A 22 31.85 8.57 13.12
N ARG A 23 31.26 9.77 13.25
CA ARG A 23 31.60 10.84 14.24
C ARG A 23 31.13 12.25 13.82
N LEU A 24 30.36 12.90 14.72
CA LEU A 24 30.40 14.29 15.27
C LEU A 24 30.84 15.44 14.32
N THR A 25 30.22 16.63 14.23
CA THR A 25 29.77 17.58 15.28
C THR A 25 29.15 18.81 14.61
N THR A 26 27.91 19.21 14.94
CA THR A 26 27.39 20.61 14.97
C THR A 26 25.92 20.59 15.41
N PRO A 27 25.47 21.44 16.34
CA PRO A 27 24.04 21.50 16.69
C PRO A 27 23.27 22.18 15.54
N PRO A 28 22.14 21.62 15.08
CA PRO A 28 21.30 22.28 14.08
C PRO A 28 20.58 23.49 14.70
N PRO A 29 20.24 24.52 13.90
CA PRO A 29 19.39 25.62 14.36
C PRO A 29 18.01 25.09 14.76
N VAL A 30 17.49 25.64 15.86
CA VAL A 30 16.18 25.29 16.44
C VAL A 30 15.08 25.47 15.40
N PHE A 31 14.57 24.36 14.86
CA PHE A 31 13.40 24.35 14.01
C PHE A 31 12.18 24.54 14.91
N VAL A 32 11.57 25.73 14.86
CA VAL A 32 10.28 25.97 15.51
C VAL A 32 9.21 25.35 14.61
N PRO A 33 8.52 24.28 15.01
CA PRO A 33 7.42 23.77 14.21
C PRO A 33 6.30 24.81 14.30
N SER A 34 5.90 25.37 13.17
CA SER A 34 4.62 26.04 13.06
C SER A 34 3.55 24.98 13.29
N ILE A 35 3.08 24.88 14.53
CA ILE A 35 1.94 24.06 14.90
C ILE A 35 0.75 24.64 14.12
N SER A 36 0.41 23.99 13.02
CA SER A 36 -0.87 24.23 12.36
C SER A 36 -1.94 23.70 13.31
N THR A 37 -2.51 24.59 14.12
CA THR A 37 -3.60 24.32 15.07
C THR A 37 -4.93 24.15 14.32
N VAL A 38 -4.94 23.29 13.31
CA VAL A 38 -6.18 22.78 12.72
C VAL A 38 -6.13 21.27 12.92
N PRO A 39 -7.03 20.69 13.72
CA PRO A 39 -7.11 19.24 13.85
C PRO A 39 -7.27 18.64 12.45
N LEU A 40 -6.40 17.68 12.10
CA LEU A 40 -6.47 16.90 10.84
C LEU A 40 -7.86 16.28 10.59
N GLN A 41 -8.68 16.19 11.63
CA GLN A 41 -10.05 15.70 11.63
C GLN A 41 -11.00 16.54 10.76
N TYR A 42 -10.64 17.78 10.39
CA TYR A 42 -11.53 18.69 9.65
C TYR A 42 -11.31 18.77 8.14
N ARG A 43 -10.36 18.01 7.55
CA ARG A 43 -10.04 18.12 6.11
C ARG A 43 -10.58 17.01 5.21
N ILE A 44 -11.32 16.04 5.71
CA ILE A 44 -11.92 14.98 4.88
C ILE A 44 -13.37 14.79 5.30
N THR A 45 -14.26 15.67 4.83
CA THR A 45 -15.65 15.25 4.66
C THR A 45 -15.66 14.28 3.49
N ALA A 46 -15.45 13.00 3.80
CA ALA A 46 -15.54 11.93 2.82
C ALA A 46 -16.92 12.01 2.15
N PRO A 47 -17.02 11.93 0.81
CA PRO A 47 -18.31 11.84 0.16
C PRO A 47 -19.07 10.67 0.75
N SER A 48 -20.35 10.89 1.09
CA SER A 48 -21.26 9.86 1.55
C SER A 48 -21.44 8.83 0.42
N LEU A 49 -20.63 7.78 0.47
CA LEU A 49 -20.74 6.64 -0.42
C LEU A 49 -22.06 5.92 -0.18
N PRO A 50 -22.63 5.26 -1.22
CA PRO A 50 -23.82 4.45 -1.05
C PRO A 50 -23.54 3.33 -0.05
N SER A 51 -24.08 3.54 1.15
CA SER A 51 -24.54 2.57 2.14
C SER A 51 -23.79 1.23 2.18
N PHE A 52 -22.68 1.19 2.92
CA PHE A 52 -22.30 0.00 3.69
C PHE A 52 -23.39 -0.41 4.71
N ALA A 53 -24.39 0.45 4.95
CA ALA A 53 -25.42 0.28 5.97
C ALA A 53 -26.46 -0.84 5.71
N ARG A 54 -26.31 -1.67 4.67
CA ARG A 54 -27.28 -2.73 4.32
C ARG A 54 -26.69 -4.05 3.79
N ARG A 55 -25.37 -4.21 3.73
CA ARG A 55 -24.77 -5.46 3.22
C ARG A 55 -24.37 -6.37 4.37
N ASP A 56 -24.55 -7.67 4.16
CA ASP A 56 -24.06 -8.67 5.09
C ASP A 56 -22.55 -8.52 5.28
N PRO A 57 -22.01 -8.65 6.50
CA PRO A 57 -20.57 -8.58 6.75
C PRO A 57 -19.73 -9.52 5.87
N VAL A 58 -20.25 -10.70 5.52
CA VAL A 58 -19.58 -11.66 4.62
C VAL A 58 -19.49 -11.11 3.20
N ASP A 59 -20.56 -10.50 2.68
CA ASP A 59 -20.56 -9.85 1.37
C ASP A 59 -19.53 -8.71 1.31
N LEU A 60 -19.40 -7.94 2.39
CA LEU A 60 -18.44 -6.85 2.49
C LEU A 60 -17.00 -7.36 2.43
N LEU A 61 -16.69 -8.44 3.15
CA LEU A 61 -15.37 -9.07 3.11
C LEU A 61 -15.05 -9.65 1.73
N ALA A 62 -16.01 -10.29 1.07
CA ALA A 62 -15.84 -10.78 -0.29
C ALA A 62 -15.52 -9.64 -1.28
N ILE A 63 -16.19 -8.49 -1.14
CA ILE A 63 -15.93 -7.31 -1.96
C ILE A 63 -14.53 -6.75 -1.70
N ILE A 64 -14.12 -6.61 -0.44
CA ILE A 64 -12.79 -6.10 -0.09
C ILE A 64 -11.71 -7.06 -0.61
N SER A 65 -11.87 -8.36 -0.38
CA SER A 65 -10.97 -9.41 -0.88
C SER A 65 -10.83 -9.34 -2.40
N SER A 66 -11.94 -9.21 -3.13
CA SER A 66 -11.92 -9.07 -4.59
C SER A 66 -11.17 -7.83 -5.05
N LYS A 67 -11.29 -6.69 -4.33
CA LYS A 67 -10.57 -5.46 -4.66
C LYS A 67 -9.07 -5.60 -4.42
N VAL A 68 -8.69 -6.13 -3.26
CA VAL A 68 -7.29 -6.37 -2.88
C VAL A 68 -6.62 -7.29 -3.90
N ASN A 69 -7.27 -8.40 -4.26
CA ASN A 69 -6.75 -9.32 -5.28
C ASN A 69 -6.56 -8.65 -6.66
N ALA A 70 -7.48 -7.75 -7.06
CA ALA A 70 -7.33 -7.00 -8.30
C ALA A 70 -6.14 -6.02 -8.26
N VAL A 71 -5.90 -5.40 -7.11
CA VAL A 71 -4.74 -4.52 -6.89
C VAL A 71 -3.44 -5.31 -6.92
N ILE A 72 -3.35 -6.45 -6.23
CA ILE A 72 -2.18 -7.35 -6.24
C ILE A 72 -1.81 -7.72 -7.68
N LYS A 73 -2.79 -8.16 -8.49
CA LYS A 73 -2.55 -8.50 -9.90
C LYS A 73 -1.99 -7.35 -10.72
N ARG A 74 -2.45 -6.12 -10.47
CA ARG A 74 -1.93 -4.92 -11.16
C ARG A 74 -0.54 -4.54 -10.68
N LEU A 75 -0.28 -4.68 -9.38
CA LEU A 75 1.04 -4.46 -8.80
C LEU A 75 2.06 -5.47 -9.36
N GLN A 76 1.65 -6.73 -9.53
CA GLN A 76 2.48 -7.77 -10.13
C GLN A 76 2.94 -7.40 -11.55
N ALA A 77 2.09 -6.74 -12.35
CA ALA A 77 2.48 -6.26 -13.68
C ALA A 77 3.63 -5.23 -13.66
N ILE A 78 3.89 -4.57 -12.52
CA ILE A 78 5.05 -3.69 -12.32
C ILE A 78 6.28 -4.53 -12.00
N PHE A 79 6.15 -5.50 -11.11
CA PHE A 79 7.23 -6.42 -10.76
C PHE A 79 7.69 -7.30 -11.94
N ASP A 80 6.78 -7.61 -12.86
CA ASP A 80 7.10 -8.34 -14.08
C ASP A 80 8.00 -7.54 -15.04
N ARG A 81 8.04 -6.20 -14.94
CA ARG A 81 8.93 -5.31 -15.70
C ARG A 81 10.29 -5.18 -15.02
N LYS A 82 10.99 -6.30 -14.86
CA LYS A 82 12.24 -6.40 -14.08
C LYS A 82 13.31 -5.40 -14.51
N ASP A 83 13.47 -5.18 -15.81
CA ASP A 83 14.39 -4.22 -16.40
C ASP A 83 14.13 -2.79 -15.86
N GLN A 84 12.92 -2.29 -16.01
CA GLN A 84 12.53 -0.95 -15.58
C GLN A 84 12.46 -0.82 -14.05
N LEU A 85 12.12 -1.91 -13.37
CA LEU A 85 12.14 -1.96 -11.92
C LEU A 85 13.58 -1.85 -11.40
N LEU A 86 14.57 -2.48 -12.04
CA LEU A 86 15.97 -2.40 -11.63
C LEU A 86 16.52 -0.98 -11.74
N ASP A 87 16.05 -0.22 -12.73
CA ASP A 87 16.39 1.19 -12.95
C ASP A 87 15.67 2.16 -11.99
N THR A 88 14.68 1.68 -11.23
CA THR A 88 13.94 2.48 -10.25
C THR A 88 14.76 2.70 -8.97
N PRO A 89 14.70 3.90 -8.35
CA PRO A 89 15.32 4.18 -7.06
C PRO A 89 15.01 3.11 -5.99
N HIS A 90 16.00 2.81 -5.14
CA HIS A 90 15.87 1.74 -4.16
C HIS A 90 14.74 1.97 -3.15
N ASP A 91 14.58 3.19 -2.67
CA ASP A 91 13.50 3.63 -1.79
C ASP A 91 12.11 3.46 -2.42
N HIS A 92 11.98 3.79 -3.71
CA HIS A 92 10.74 3.57 -4.46
C HIS A 92 10.41 2.07 -4.58
N ARG A 93 11.40 1.23 -4.89
CA ARG A 93 11.21 -0.23 -4.90
C ARG A 93 10.79 -0.75 -3.54
N LEU A 94 11.39 -0.24 -2.47
CA LEU A 94 11.04 -0.62 -1.10
C LEU A 94 9.59 -0.24 -0.77
N ALA A 95 9.12 0.94 -1.17
CA ALA A 95 7.73 1.34 -1.00
C ALA A 95 6.76 0.42 -1.78
N LEU A 96 7.08 0.06 -3.03
CA LEU A 96 6.29 -0.90 -3.79
C LEU A 96 6.24 -2.29 -3.13
N GLN A 97 7.36 -2.72 -2.56
CA GLN A 97 7.44 -3.98 -1.81
C GLN A 97 6.57 -3.92 -0.56
N ARG A 98 6.65 -2.86 0.25
CA ARG A 98 5.78 -2.65 1.43
C ARG A 98 4.30 -2.68 1.07
N ILE A 99 3.92 -2.08 -0.07
CA ILE A 99 2.54 -2.19 -0.58
C ILE A 99 2.19 -3.66 -0.84
N GLY A 100 3.04 -4.39 -1.56
CA GLY A 100 2.85 -5.81 -1.86
C GLY A 100 2.66 -6.64 -0.59
N ASP A 101 3.61 -6.56 0.33
CA ASP A 101 3.63 -7.32 1.58
C ASP A 101 2.36 -7.08 2.41
N ARG A 102 1.91 -5.82 2.52
CA ARG A 102 0.69 -5.47 3.27
C ARG A 102 -0.58 -5.95 2.57
N LEU A 103 -0.62 -5.93 1.24
CA LEU A 103 -1.77 -6.44 0.48
C LEU A 103 -1.88 -7.96 0.57
N GLU A 104 -0.76 -8.68 0.51
CA GLU A 104 -0.72 -10.12 0.75
C GLU A 104 -1.18 -10.45 2.17
N TRP A 105 -0.66 -9.73 3.17
CA TRP A 105 -1.09 -9.90 4.56
C TRP A 105 -2.61 -9.71 4.71
N ILE A 106 -3.20 -8.69 4.05
CA ILE A 106 -4.65 -8.50 4.05
C ILE A 106 -5.35 -9.72 3.46
N LEU A 107 -4.90 -10.21 2.31
CA LEU A 107 -5.54 -11.32 1.62
C LEU A 107 -5.51 -12.61 2.46
N ASP A 108 -4.40 -12.87 3.14
CA ASP A 108 -4.23 -14.04 3.99
C ASP A 108 -5.09 -13.95 5.26
N ASN A 109 -5.29 -12.75 5.80
CA ASN A 109 -5.98 -12.56 7.08
C ASN A 109 -7.47 -12.21 6.93
N ILE A 110 -7.95 -11.79 5.76
CA ILE A 110 -9.32 -11.28 5.63
C ILE A 110 -10.40 -12.33 5.88
N THR A 111 -10.15 -13.60 5.57
CA THR A 111 -11.13 -14.68 5.76
C THR A 111 -11.33 -15.00 7.24
N GLU A 112 -10.24 -15.05 8.01
CA GLU A 112 -10.28 -15.44 9.43
C GLU A 112 -10.48 -14.23 10.35
N ASN A 113 -9.82 -13.12 10.04
CA ASN A 113 -9.76 -11.93 10.91
C ASN A 113 -10.55 -10.73 10.37
N GLY A 114 -11.04 -10.78 9.12
CA GLY A 114 -11.68 -9.61 8.50
C GLY A 114 -12.91 -9.09 9.24
N THR A 115 -13.68 -9.97 9.88
CA THR A 115 -14.86 -9.59 10.69
C THR A 115 -14.47 -8.89 12.01
N SER A 116 -13.26 -9.09 12.51
CA SER A 116 -12.75 -8.46 13.75
C SER A 116 -12.05 -7.12 13.49
N TRP A 117 -11.72 -6.80 12.24
CA TRP A 117 -11.14 -5.51 11.88
C TRP A 117 -12.12 -4.37 12.16
N THR A 118 -11.58 -3.28 12.69
CA THR A 118 -12.33 -2.07 12.93
C THR A 118 -12.87 -1.50 11.62
N ARG A 119 -13.98 -0.76 11.69
CA ARG A 119 -14.53 -0.04 10.54
C ARG A 119 -13.49 0.86 9.86
N SER A 120 -12.61 1.49 10.64
CA SER A 120 -11.53 2.35 10.13
C SER A 120 -10.53 1.55 9.27
N GLN A 121 -10.10 0.38 9.74
CA GLN A 121 -9.20 -0.49 8.98
C GLN A 121 -9.82 -0.93 7.65
N GLN A 122 -11.08 -1.37 7.67
CA GLN A 122 -11.80 -1.76 6.46
C GLN A 122 -11.97 -0.58 5.47
N GLN A 123 -12.25 0.62 5.98
CA GLN A 123 -12.34 1.85 5.17
C GLN A 123 -11.00 2.24 4.56
N ASN A 124 -9.90 2.13 5.32
CA ASN A 124 -8.57 2.39 4.81
C ASN A 124 -8.19 1.45 3.66
N ILE A 125 -8.54 0.16 3.76
CA ILE A 125 -8.35 -0.79 2.65
C ILE A 125 -9.19 -0.37 1.43
N ASP A 126 -10.47 0.00 1.62
CA ASP A 126 -11.33 0.46 0.52
C ASP A 126 -10.78 1.71 -0.17
N TRP A 127 -10.31 2.68 0.62
CA TRP A 127 -9.71 3.91 0.11
C TRP A 127 -8.41 3.64 -0.64
N PHE A 128 -7.51 2.83 -0.06
CA PHE A 128 -6.29 2.42 -0.74
C PHE A 128 -6.60 1.80 -2.09
N CYS A 129 -7.53 0.84 -2.15
CA CYS A 129 -7.92 0.18 -3.40
C CYS A 129 -8.54 1.16 -4.41
N LYS A 130 -9.32 2.14 -3.95
CA LYS A 130 -9.90 3.18 -4.82
C LYS A 130 -8.83 4.09 -5.40
N GLU A 131 -7.93 4.60 -4.58
CA GLU A 131 -6.85 5.49 -5.03
C GLU A 131 -5.90 4.75 -5.98
N PHE A 132 -5.51 3.52 -5.64
CA PHE A 132 -4.76 2.65 -6.54
C PHE A 132 -5.48 2.48 -7.87
N GLY A 133 -6.81 2.25 -7.82
CA GLY A 133 -7.65 2.09 -9.01
C GLY A 133 -7.66 3.28 -9.97
N LYS A 134 -7.30 4.48 -9.51
CA LYS A 134 -7.19 5.70 -10.34
C LYS A 134 -5.87 5.78 -11.12
N VAL A 135 -4.84 5.04 -10.69
CA VAL A 135 -3.55 5.01 -11.38
C VAL A 135 -3.73 4.34 -12.74
N ARG A 136 -3.31 5.02 -13.80
CA ARG A 136 -3.46 4.54 -15.19
C ARG A 136 -2.29 3.65 -15.57
N PHE A 137 -2.55 2.35 -15.70
CA PHE A 137 -1.59 1.34 -16.17
C PHE A 137 -1.55 1.20 -17.70
N SER A 138 -2.38 1.94 -18.44
CA SER A 138 -2.38 1.93 -19.91
C SER A 138 -1.01 2.36 -20.44
N GLY A 139 -0.42 1.55 -21.32
CA GLY A 139 0.93 1.81 -21.85
C GLY A 139 2.01 1.75 -20.76
N LEU A 140 1.89 0.81 -19.81
CA LEU A 140 2.78 0.71 -18.64
C LEU A 140 4.26 0.85 -18.97
N GLY A 141 4.75 0.24 -20.05
CA GLY A 141 6.18 0.35 -20.42
C GLY A 141 6.63 1.78 -20.77
N GLN A 142 5.74 2.64 -21.28
CA GLN A 142 6.07 4.05 -21.56
C GLN A 142 5.82 4.94 -20.33
N ASN A 143 4.89 4.54 -19.46
CA ASN A 143 4.46 5.31 -18.30
C ASN A 143 5.01 4.78 -16.97
N PHE A 144 6.00 3.89 -17.01
CA PHE A 144 6.41 3.09 -15.85
C PHE A 144 6.81 3.95 -14.66
N GLU A 145 7.72 4.91 -14.88
CA GLU A 145 8.18 5.84 -13.84
C GLU A 145 7.00 6.63 -13.23
N ARG A 146 6.06 7.08 -14.05
CA ARG A 146 4.86 7.80 -13.58
C ARG A 146 3.96 6.91 -12.74
N VAL A 147 3.76 5.65 -13.14
CA VAL A 147 2.98 4.68 -12.38
C VAL A 147 3.66 4.40 -11.04
N VAL A 148 4.96 4.14 -11.04
CA VAL A 148 5.74 3.90 -9.81
C VAL A 148 5.63 5.10 -8.88
N LYS A 149 5.87 6.33 -9.35
CA LYS A 149 5.76 7.54 -8.53
C LYS A 149 4.38 7.70 -7.90
N ALA A 150 3.31 7.45 -8.65
CA ALA A 150 1.95 7.51 -8.12
C ALA A 150 1.70 6.47 -7.02
N LEU A 151 2.28 5.27 -7.14
CA LEU A 151 2.16 4.23 -6.12
C LEU A 151 3.01 4.50 -4.89
N VAL A 152 4.20 5.06 -5.06
CA VAL A 152 5.05 5.50 -3.95
C VAL A 152 4.35 6.61 -3.17
N GLU A 153 3.74 7.59 -3.85
CA GLU A 153 2.91 8.61 -3.21
C GLU A 153 1.72 8.00 -2.47
N LEU A 154 1.10 6.96 -3.04
CA LEU A 154 0.03 6.22 -2.37
C LEU A 154 0.50 5.50 -1.09
N GLU A 155 1.71 4.96 -1.08
CA GLU A 155 2.33 4.38 0.11
C GLU A 155 2.49 5.43 1.21
N HIS A 156 2.96 6.63 0.87
CA HIS A 156 3.15 7.72 1.81
C HIS A 156 1.87 8.26 2.45
N PHE A 157 0.69 8.03 1.87
CA PHE A 157 -0.58 8.36 2.52
C PHE A 157 -0.89 7.49 3.74
N GLY A 158 -0.19 6.35 3.91
CA GLY A 158 -0.23 5.58 5.14
C GLY A 158 -1.55 4.84 5.41
N TYR A 159 -2.40 4.64 4.39
CA TYR A 159 -3.66 3.90 4.55
C TYR A 159 -3.46 2.52 5.19
N LEU A 160 -2.35 1.87 4.87
CA LEU A 160 -2.03 0.50 5.31
C LEU A 160 -1.01 0.45 6.46
N ASP A 161 -0.65 1.59 7.07
CA ASP A 161 0.41 1.64 8.10
C ASP A 161 0.06 0.95 9.41
N TRP A 162 -1.22 0.66 9.63
CA TRP A 162 -1.65 -0.15 10.76
C TRP A 162 -1.25 -1.63 10.63
N ILE A 163 -0.80 -2.06 9.45
CA ILE A 163 -0.31 -3.41 9.18
C ILE A 163 1.22 -3.40 9.29
N VAL A 164 1.73 -4.17 10.25
CA VAL A 164 3.16 -4.37 10.47
C VAL A 164 3.52 -5.77 9.97
N VAL A 165 4.30 -5.83 8.88
CA VAL A 165 4.79 -7.06 8.24
C VAL A 165 6.30 -7.12 8.37
#